data_AF-A0A8J6TQZ0-F1
#
_entry.id   AF-A0A8J6TQZ0-F1
#
_cell.length_a   1.000
_cell.length_b   1.000
_cell.length_c   1.000
_cell.angle_alpha   90.00
_cell.angle_beta   90.00
_cell.angle_gamma   90.00
#
_symmetry.space_group_name_H-M   'P 1'
#
loop_
_entity.id
_entity.type
_entity.pdbx_description
1 polymer ?
#
loop_
_entity_poly.entity_id
_entity_poly.type
_entity_poly.pdbx_seq_one_letter_code
_entity_poly.pdbx_strand_id
1 'polypeptide(L)'
;MNDQLKQIVAPLLEWYRRCARKLSWRSDPTPYRVWVSEIMLQQTRVEAVKPYYERFMEQLPTVQALAEAEEEKLLKLWEGLGYYSRVRNLQKAAKVVMKIYGGELPADFETLRSLPGIGEYTAGAIASIAFGKPVPAVDGNVLRVLSRVTESRRDILNSKVKKEFSEQLREIYPTDCAGDFTQALMELGAMVCVPNGVPLCEQCPLSHCCQAFLHQTMLELPVKAEKKPRKLKEKTVFVALDPQNRIAVQKRPDTGLLAGLWEFPNAEGALTREQAAEYWKNLGVCPGSIQKLRAAKHIFTHVEWKMSGYLVRLPQSVDQFVWVTKEELHGQYAVPNAYKAFLKVLAEVLG
;
A
#
# COMPACT_ATOMS: atom_id res chain seq x y z
N MET A 1 22.99 20.93 -15.53
CA MET A 1 22.04 19.92 -15.02
C MET A 1 20.61 20.18 -15.53
N ASN A 2 20.09 21.40 -15.44
CA ASN A 2 18.75 21.72 -15.99
C ASN A 2 18.62 21.50 -17.49
N ASP A 3 19.63 21.83 -18.30
CA ASP A 3 19.52 21.65 -19.75
C ASP A 3 19.42 20.19 -20.17
N GLN A 4 19.90 19.27 -19.34
CA GLN A 4 19.73 17.84 -19.58
C GLN A 4 18.32 17.37 -19.22
N LEU A 5 17.75 17.85 -18.11
CA LEU A 5 16.38 17.52 -17.75
C LEU A 5 15.38 18.12 -18.74
N LYS A 6 15.62 19.33 -19.26
CA LYS A 6 14.77 19.94 -20.31
C LYS A 6 14.61 19.04 -21.54
N GLN A 7 15.65 18.30 -21.91
CA GLN A 7 15.63 17.39 -23.07
C GLN A 7 14.69 16.19 -22.89
N ILE A 8 14.27 15.86 -21.66
CA ILE A 8 13.38 14.72 -21.43
C ILE A 8 11.91 15.03 -21.75
N VAL A 9 11.50 16.30 -21.74
CA VAL A 9 10.08 16.68 -21.74
C VAL A 9 9.35 16.22 -23.01
N ALA A 10 9.82 16.65 -24.18
CA ALA A 10 9.16 16.33 -25.44
C ALA A 10 9.18 14.83 -25.80
N PRO A 11 10.33 14.12 -25.75
CA PRO A 11 10.38 12.69 -26.06
C PRO A 11 9.50 11.85 -25.13
N LEU A 12 9.43 12.23 -23.85
CA LEU A 12 8.66 11.50 -22.85
C LEU A 12 7.15 11.65 -23.08
N LEU A 13 6.68 12.87 -23.39
CA LEU A 13 5.28 13.12 -23.72
C LEU A 13 4.85 12.38 -25.01
N GLU A 14 5.68 12.41 -26.05
CA GLU A 14 5.41 11.71 -27.30
C GLU A 14 5.33 10.19 -27.11
N TRP A 15 6.25 9.63 -26.32
CA TRP A 15 6.20 8.22 -25.94
C TRP A 15 4.95 7.89 -25.13
N TYR A 16 4.60 8.70 -24.13
CA TYR A 16 3.45 8.44 -23.27
C TYR A 16 2.14 8.40 -24.06
N ARG A 17 1.92 9.34 -24.99
CA ARG A 17 0.73 9.34 -25.87
C ARG A 17 0.53 8.03 -26.64
N ARG A 18 1.62 7.34 -26.98
CA ARG A 18 1.59 6.08 -27.77
C ARG A 18 1.55 4.83 -26.88
N CYS A 19 2.21 4.87 -25.73
CA CYS A 19 2.51 3.69 -24.93
C CYS A 19 1.79 3.63 -23.58
N ALA A 20 1.05 4.69 -23.18
CA ALA A 20 0.35 4.72 -21.90
C ALA A 20 -0.60 3.54 -21.75
N ARG A 21 -0.48 2.81 -20.64
CA ARG A 21 -1.46 1.78 -20.29
C ARG A 21 -2.82 2.42 -20.02
N LYS A 22 -3.88 1.81 -20.57
CA LYS A 22 -5.26 2.14 -20.22
C LYS A 22 -5.56 1.65 -18.81
N LEU A 23 -5.81 2.59 -17.90
CA LEU A 23 -6.13 2.33 -16.50
C LEU A 23 -7.40 3.11 -16.14
N SER A 24 -8.27 2.53 -15.33
CA SER A 24 -9.59 3.09 -15.01
C SER A 24 -9.53 4.47 -14.34
N TRP A 25 -8.47 4.74 -13.56
CA TRP A 25 -8.23 6.06 -12.95
C TRP A 25 -7.56 7.08 -13.88
N ARG A 26 -7.08 6.66 -15.06
CA ARG A 26 -6.50 7.56 -16.07
C ARG A 26 -7.52 8.00 -17.12
N SER A 27 -8.47 7.14 -17.45
CA SER A 27 -9.49 7.41 -18.48
C SER A 27 -10.48 8.50 -18.06
N ASP A 28 -10.69 8.69 -16.75
CA ASP A 28 -11.50 9.77 -16.19
C ASP A 28 -10.83 10.28 -14.89
N PRO A 29 -9.86 11.21 -15.00
CA PRO A 29 -8.98 11.59 -13.90
C PRO A 29 -9.57 12.70 -13.02
N THR A 30 -10.79 12.52 -12.50
CA THR A 30 -11.34 13.48 -11.53
C THR A 30 -10.48 13.55 -10.26
N PRO A 31 -10.45 14.68 -9.52
CA PRO A 31 -9.61 14.82 -8.32
C PRO A 31 -9.80 13.69 -7.30
N TYR A 32 -11.04 13.26 -7.08
CA TYR A 32 -11.36 12.16 -6.18
C TYR A 32 -10.80 10.82 -6.70
N ARG A 33 -11.00 10.53 -7.99
CA ARG A 33 -10.55 9.30 -8.64
C ARG A 33 -9.04 9.16 -8.63
N VAL A 34 -8.32 10.25 -8.95
CA VAL A 34 -6.86 10.33 -8.90
C VAL A 34 -6.39 10.16 -7.45
N TRP A 35 -7.00 10.87 -6.50
CA TRP A 35 -6.61 10.78 -5.11
C TRP A 35 -6.70 9.35 -4.56
N VAL A 36 -7.83 8.66 -4.79
CA VAL A 36 -8.02 7.27 -4.35
C VAL A 36 -6.98 6.34 -5.00
N SER A 37 -6.75 6.44 -6.32
CA SER A 37 -5.77 5.60 -7.00
C SER A 37 -4.36 5.83 -6.49
N GLU A 38 -3.97 7.08 -6.27
CA GLU A 38 -2.64 7.43 -5.79
C GLU A 38 -2.38 6.92 -4.36
N ILE A 39 -3.39 6.97 -3.48
CA ILE A 39 -3.28 6.37 -2.15
C ILE A 39 -3.16 4.83 -2.24
N MET A 40 -3.93 4.17 -3.11
CA MET A 40 -3.83 2.73 -3.31
C MET A 40 -2.47 2.30 -3.88
N LEU A 41 -1.90 3.07 -4.82
CA LEU A 41 -0.63 2.78 -5.49
C LEU A 41 0.61 2.99 -4.59
N GLN A 42 0.46 3.65 -3.44
CA GLN A 42 1.55 3.74 -2.47
C GLN A 42 2.04 2.34 -2.06
N GLN A 43 3.27 2.00 -2.43
CA GLN A 43 3.91 0.72 -2.12
C GLN A 43 3.13 -0.52 -2.61
N THR A 44 2.22 -0.35 -3.59
CA THR A 44 1.39 -1.43 -4.14
C THR A 44 1.49 -1.42 -5.67
N ARG A 45 1.59 -2.60 -6.29
CA ARG A 45 1.72 -2.70 -7.76
C ARG A 45 0.40 -2.39 -8.46
N VAL A 46 0.47 -1.77 -9.64
CA VAL A 46 -0.70 -1.43 -10.48
C VAL A 46 -1.65 -2.61 -10.68
N GLU A 47 -1.15 -3.79 -11.07
CA GLU A 47 -1.99 -4.98 -11.30
C GLU A 47 -2.74 -5.44 -10.04
N ALA A 48 -2.13 -5.28 -8.86
CA ALA A 48 -2.79 -5.61 -7.61
C ALA A 48 -3.86 -4.58 -7.24
N VAL A 49 -3.74 -3.32 -7.67
CA VAL A 49 -4.68 -2.23 -7.34
C VAL A 49 -5.94 -2.27 -8.19
N LYS A 50 -5.86 -2.65 -9.47
CA LYS A 50 -7.00 -2.63 -10.42
C LYS A 50 -8.33 -3.15 -9.83
N PRO A 51 -8.41 -4.40 -9.33
CA PRO A 51 -9.68 -4.93 -8.83
C PRO A 51 -10.15 -4.26 -7.52
N TYR A 52 -9.24 -3.67 -6.74
CA TYR A 52 -9.61 -2.95 -5.52
C TYR A 52 -10.15 -1.58 -5.85
N TYR A 53 -9.52 -0.87 -6.77
CA TYR A 53 -9.96 0.44 -7.21
C TYR A 53 -11.37 0.36 -7.79
N GLU A 54 -11.63 -0.60 -8.67
CA GLU A 54 -12.96 -0.80 -9.28
C GLU A 54 -14.04 -1.00 -8.21
N ARG A 55 -13.84 -1.97 -7.31
CA ARG A 55 -14.77 -2.26 -6.21
C ARG A 55 -14.96 -1.08 -5.25
N PHE A 56 -13.89 -0.33 -4.99
CA PHE A 56 -13.93 0.83 -4.11
C PHE A 56 -14.71 1.97 -4.73
N MET A 57 -14.47 2.28 -6.01
CA MET A 57 -15.16 3.33 -6.74
C MET A 57 -16.64 3.01 -7.00
N GLU A 58 -16.99 1.72 -7.12
CA GLU A 58 -18.39 1.28 -7.21
C GLU A 58 -19.13 1.54 -5.88
N GLN A 59 -18.51 1.21 -4.75
CA GLN A 59 -19.14 1.29 -3.43
C GLN A 59 -19.08 2.69 -2.80
N LEU A 60 -18.04 3.46 -3.14
CA LEU A 60 -17.74 4.78 -2.61
C LEU A 60 -17.39 5.71 -3.78
N PRO A 61 -18.37 6.11 -4.61
CA PRO A 61 -18.09 6.86 -5.84
C PRO A 61 -17.72 8.33 -5.62
N THR A 62 -17.94 8.88 -4.41
CA THR A 62 -17.76 10.30 -4.11
C THR A 62 -17.00 10.53 -2.80
N VAL A 63 -16.48 11.76 -2.63
CA VAL A 63 -15.87 12.21 -1.36
C VAL A 63 -16.86 12.08 -0.20
N GLN A 64 -18.14 12.40 -0.43
CA GLN A 64 -19.20 12.25 0.56
C GLN A 64 -19.37 10.79 0.99
N ALA A 65 -19.53 9.87 0.03
CA ALA A 65 -19.69 8.46 0.32
C ALA A 65 -18.51 7.90 1.13
N LEU A 66 -17.28 8.30 0.78
CA LEU A 66 -16.08 7.96 1.54
C LEU A 66 -16.09 8.53 2.96
N ALA A 67 -16.49 9.80 3.13
CA ALA A 67 -16.52 10.46 4.43
C ALA A 67 -17.55 9.83 5.38
N GLU A 68 -18.71 9.43 4.85
CA GLU A 68 -19.83 8.85 5.60
C GLU A 68 -19.70 7.34 5.84
N ALA A 69 -18.85 6.64 5.08
CA ALA A 69 -18.69 5.20 5.19
C ALA A 69 -18.29 4.74 6.61
N GLU A 70 -18.94 3.68 7.08
CA GLU A 70 -18.55 3.03 8.34
C GLU A 70 -17.13 2.46 8.23
N GLU A 71 -16.38 2.50 9.35
CA GLU A 71 -14.99 2.04 9.37
C GLU A 71 -14.87 0.57 8.94
N GLU A 72 -15.80 -0.28 9.34
CA GLU A 72 -15.77 -1.70 9.03
C GLU A 72 -15.93 -1.95 7.52
N LYS A 73 -16.86 -1.23 6.87
CA LYS A 73 -17.01 -1.24 5.40
C LYS A 73 -15.71 -0.80 4.72
N LEU A 74 -15.07 0.25 5.20
CA LEU A 74 -13.80 0.75 4.64
C LEU A 74 -12.65 -0.25 4.77
N LEU A 75 -12.48 -0.84 5.96
CA LEU A 75 -11.45 -1.85 6.19
C LEU A 75 -11.69 -3.10 5.35
N LYS A 76 -12.95 -3.47 5.13
CA LYS A 76 -13.31 -4.59 4.26
C LYS A 76 -13.01 -4.31 2.79
N LEU A 77 -13.35 -3.11 2.30
CA LEU A 77 -13.00 -2.71 0.93
C LEU A 77 -11.48 -2.70 0.70
N TRP A 78 -10.71 -2.35 1.73
CA TRP A 78 -9.24 -2.29 1.70
C TRP A 78 -8.53 -3.61 2.05
N GLU A 79 -9.29 -4.65 2.41
CA GLU A 79 -8.74 -5.90 2.94
C GLU A 79 -7.77 -6.55 1.95
N GLY A 80 -6.52 -6.73 2.36
CA GLY A 80 -5.50 -7.38 1.54
C GLY A 80 -4.57 -6.42 0.79
N LEU A 81 -4.91 -5.13 0.64
CA LEU A 81 -4.00 -4.10 0.09
C LEU A 81 -2.86 -3.74 1.05
N GLY A 82 -3.03 -4.00 2.36
CA GLY A 82 -2.05 -3.65 3.39
C GLY A 82 -1.98 -2.14 3.67
N TYR A 83 -1.15 -1.76 4.64
CA TYR A 83 -0.99 -0.37 5.11
C TYR A 83 -2.33 0.32 5.38
N TYR A 84 -3.16 -0.25 6.26
CA TYR A 84 -4.52 0.21 6.56
C TYR A 84 -4.62 1.63 7.16
N SER A 85 -3.51 2.20 7.63
CA SER A 85 -3.47 3.62 7.96
C SER A 85 -3.79 4.52 6.75
N ARG A 86 -3.53 4.05 5.52
CA ARG A 86 -3.86 4.76 4.29
C ARG A 86 -5.35 5.02 4.14
N VAL A 87 -6.19 3.99 4.23
CA VAL A 87 -7.65 4.15 4.08
C VAL A 87 -8.25 4.97 5.22
N ARG A 88 -7.71 4.84 6.43
CA ARG A 88 -8.14 5.67 7.57
C ARG A 88 -7.81 7.14 7.37
N ASN A 89 -6.60 7.44 6.93
CA ASN A 89 -6.21 8.82 6.64
C ASN A 89 -6.97 9.38 5.43
N LEU A 90 -7.22 8.55 4.41
CA LEU A 90 -8.06 8.88 3.26
C LEU A 90 -9.47 9.31 3.72
N GLN A 91 -10.11 8.54 4.61
CA GLN A 91 -11.40 8.93 5.17
C GLN A 91 -11.32 10.20 6.04
N LYS A 92 -10.31 10.31 6.90
CA LYS A 92 -10.12 11.51 7.74
C LYS A 92 -10.00 12.77 6.88
N ALA A 93 -9.22 12.70 5.80
CA ALA A 93 -9.12 13.79 4.84
C ALA A 93 -10.44 14.03 4.11
N ALA A 94 -11.21 12.99 3.75
CA ALA A 94 -12.51 13.18 3.10
C ALA A 94 -13.49 13.92 4.01
N LYS A 95 -13.50 13.62 5.31
CA LYS A 95 -14.28 14.36 6.31
C LYS A 95 -13.87 15.83 6.40
N VAL A 96 -12.57 16.12 6.33
CA VAL A 96 -12.05 17.51 6.28
C VAL A 96 -12.50 18.20 4.99
N VAL A 97 -12.41 17.52 3.85
CA VAL A 97 -12.82 18.06 2.54
C VAL A 97 -14.31 18.37 2.49
N MET A 98 -15.16 17.50 3.03
CA MET A 98 -16.58 17.76 3.19
C MET A 98 -16.83 18.99 4.07
N LYS A 99 -16.18 19.07 5.23
CA LYS A 99 -16.40 20.12 6.21
C LYS A 99 -15.93 21.51 5.75
N ILE A 100 -14.77 21.59 5.10
CA ILE A 100 -14.10 22.87 4.80
C ILE A 100 -14.32 23.29 3.34
N TYR A 101 -14.35 22.33 2.41
CA TYR A 101 -14.36 22.59 0.95
C TYR A 101 -15.63 22.07 0.27
N GLY A 102 -16.69 21.75 1.02
CA GLY A 102 -17.98 21.34 0.46
C GLY A 102 -17.95 20.03 -0.35
N GLY A 103 -16.94 19.18 -0.13
CA GLY A 103 -16.76 17.93 -0.87
C GLY A 103 -15.89 18.04 -2.12
N GLU A 104 -15.44 19.23 -2.49
CA GLU A 104 -14.53 19.46 -3.61
C GLU A 104 -13.08 19.49 -3.13
N LEU A 105 -12.19 18.73 -3.80
CA LEU A 105 -10.77 18.82 -3.47
C LEU A 105 -10.21 20.18 -3.92
N PRO A 106 -9.39 20.84 -3.10
CA PRO A 106 -8.71 22.06 -3.50
C PRO A 106 -7.66 21.78 -4.57
N ALA A 107 -7.48 22.71 -5.52
CA ALA A 107 -6.45 22.60 -6.57
C ALA A 107 -5.03 23.01 -6.10
N ASP A 108 -4.94 23.73 -4.98
CA ASP A 108 -3.67 24.24 -4.45
C ASP A 108 -2.84 23.15 -3.78
N PHE A 109 -1.55 23.11 -4.09
CA PHE A 109 -0.62 22.08 -3.61
C PHE A 109 -0.44 22.09 -2.10
N GLU A 110 -0.25 23.26 -1.48
CA GLU A 110 -0.02 23.35 -0.05
C GLU A 110 -1.28 22.97 0.73
N THR A 111 -2.44 23.36 0.21
CA THR A 111 -3.74 22.98 0.75
C THR A 111 -3.94 21.46 0.67
N LEU A 112 -3.67 20.84 -0.49
CA LEU A 112 -3.71 19.38 -0.64
C LEU A 112 -2.75 18.69 0.34
N ARG A 113 -1.51 19.16 0.45
CA ARG A 113 -0.47 18.61 1.33
C ARG A 113 -0.81 18.72 2.81
N SER A 114 -1.67 19.65 3.20
CA SER A 114 -2.14 19.80 4.58
C SER A 114 -3.15 18.72 4.99
N LEU A 115 -3.79 18.03 4.03
CA LEU A 115 -4.82 17.04 4.31
C LEU A 115 -4.21 15.74 4.89
N PRO A 116 -4.91 15.09 5.85
CA PRO A 116 -4.46 13.83 6.43
C PRO A 116 -4.08 12.76 5.40
N GLY A 117 -2.85 12.25 5.47
CA GLY A 117 -2.37 11.18 4.58
C GLY A 117 -1.98 11.62 3.17
N ILE A 118 -2.10 12.91 2.84
CA ILE A 118 -1.60 13.48 1.58
C ILE A 118 -0.21 14.07 1.83
N GLY A 119 0.83 13.36 1.36
CA GLY A 119 2.21 13.87 1.37
C GLY A 119 2.55 14.63 0.08
N GLU A 120 3.78 15.13 -0.02
CA GLU A 120 4.29 15.87 -1.20
C GLU A 120 4.02 15.14 -2.53
N TYR A 121 4.24 13.83 -2.57
CA TYR A 121 3.99 13.02 -3.75
C TYR A 121 2.51 13.06 -4.17
N THR A 122 1.60 12.74 -3.26
CA THR A 122 0.17 12.65 -3.55
C THR A 122 -0.40 14.02 -3.86
N ALA A 123 0.03 15.07 -3.16
CA ALA A 123 -0.36 16.44 -3.46
C ALA A 123 0.09 16.87 -4.86
N GLY A 124 1.35 16.56 -5.23
CA GLY A 124 1.85 16.81 -6.58
C GLY A 124 1.06 16.05 -7.64
N ALA A 125 0.78 14.77 -7.40
CA ALA A 125 0.05 13.92 -8.35
C ALA A 125 -1.38 14.41 -8.58
N ILE A 126 -2.12 14.76 -7.51
CA ILE A 126 -3.48 15.32 -7.64
C ILE A 126 -3.43 16.68 -8.36
N ALA A 127 -2.54 17.58 -7.92
CA ALA A 127 -2.43 18.92 -8.49
C ALA A 127 -2.09 18.89 -9.98
N SER A 128 -1.19 18.01 -10.41
CA SER A 128 -0.79 17.94 -11.81
C SER A 128 -1.76 17.14 -12.68
N ILE A 129 -2.21 15.97 -12.21
CA ILE A 129 -3.04 15.06 -13.03
C ILE A 129 -4.47 15.56 -13.12
N ALA A 130 -5.08 15.96 -12.01
CA ALA A 130 -6.49 16.34 -11.97
C ALA A 130 -6.71 17.83 -12.22
N PHE A 131 -5.77 18.69 -11.83
CA PHE A 131 -5.91 20.15 -11.93
C PHE A 131 -4.94 20.82 -12.91
N GLY A 132 -4.11 20.04 -13.62
CA GLY A 132 -3.18 20.56 -14.63
C GLY A 132 -2.10 21.49 -14.08
N LYS A 133 -1.87 21.53 -12.76
CA LYS A 133 -0.88 22.43 -12.16
C LYS A 133 0.53 21.91 -12.42
N PRO A 134 1.51 22.78 -12.75
CA PRO A 134 2.90 22.38 -13.02
C PRO A 134 3.66 22.05 -11.72
N VAL A 135 3.22 21.01 -11.03
CA VAL A 135 3.73 20.58 -9.73
C VAL A 135 4.26 19.16 -9.83
N PRO A 136 5.51 18.90 -9.43
CA PRO A 136 6.10 17.57 -9.55
C PRO A 136 5.55 16.56 -8.54
N ALA A 137 5.23 15.36 -9.01
CA ALA A 137 4.98 14.19 -8.18
C ALA A 137 6.17 13.22 -8.23
N VAL A 138 6.98 13.19 -7.18
CA VAL A 138 8.25 12.44 -7.17
C VAL A 138 8.15 11.21 -6.25
N ASP A 139 8.01 10.04 -6.85
CA ASP A 139 8.09 8.73 -6.18
C ASP A 139 9.44 8.02 -6.44
N GLY A 140 9.54 6.76 -6.00
CA GLY A 140 10.72 5.93 -6.24
C GLY A 140 10.95 5.56 -7.71
N ASN A 141 9.92 5.63 -8.57
CA ASN A 141 10.07 5.45 -10.02
C ASN A 141 10.70 6.68 -10.65
N VAL A 142 10.16 7.85 -10.36
CA VAL A 142 10.69 9.14 -10.83
C VAL A 142 12.11 9.35 -10.33
N LEU A 143 12.40 9.14 -9.04
CA LEU A 143 13.77 9.27 -8.51
C LEU A 143 14.77 8.36 -9.23
N ARG A 144 14.38 7.12 -9.56
CA ARG A 144 15.24 6.22 -10.33
C ARG A 144 15.49 6.72 -11.74
N VAL A 145 14.45 7.19 -12.43
CA VAL A 145 14.57 7.76 -13.78
C VAL A 145 15.51 8.96 -13.74
N LEU A 146 15.27 9.92 -12.84
CA LEU A 146 16.08 11.13 -12.72
C LEU A 146 17.53 10.81 -12.35
N SER A 147 17.76 9.95 -11.35
CA SER A 147 19.11 9.51 -10.99
C SER A 147 19.86 8.87 -12.16
N ARG A 148 19.20 8.10 -13.02
CA ARG A 148 19.84 7.48 -14.18
C ARG A 148 20.08 8.48 -15.31
N VAL A 149 19.09 9.31 -15.63
CA VAL A 149 19.24 10.35 -16.65
C VAL A 149 20.41 11.26 -16.31
N THR A 150 20.52 11.72 -15.06
CA THR A 150 21.58 12.65 -14.62
C THR A 150 22.82 11.93 -14.03
N GLU A 151 22.87 10.60 -14.07
CA GLU A 151 23.90 9.77 -13.42
C GLU A 151 24.21 10.14 -11.95
N SER A 152 23.18 10.50 -11.18
CA SER A 152 23.35 10.90 -9.79
C SER A 152 23.57 9.71 -8.87
N ARG A 153 24.76 9.63 -8.26
CA ARG A 153 25.13 8.62 -7.25
C ARG A 153 24.70 8.97 -5.82
N ARG A 154 23.86 9.99 -5.65
CA ARG A 154 23.37 10.42 -4.33
C ARG A 154 22.29 9.46 -3.83
N ASP A 155 22.25 9.23 -2.52
CA ASP A 155 21.25 8.35 -1.90
C ASP A 155 19.84 8.93 -2.05
N ILE A 156 18.98 8.23 -2.79
CA ILE A 156 17.60 8.67 -3.05
C ILE A 156 16.68 8.52 -1.83
N LEU A 157 17.15 7.89 -0.74
CA LEU A 157 16.44 7.86 0.54
C LEU A 157 16.66 9.14 1.35
N ASN A 158 17.63 9.97 0.99
CA ASN A 158 17.85 11.27 1.62
C ASN A 158 16.79 12.28 1.17
N SER A 159 16.07 12.87 2.13
CA SER A 159 15.01 13.85 1.86
C SER A 159 15.52 15.09 1.12
N LYS A 160 16.77 15.51 1.35
CA LYS A 160 17.39 16.64 0.64
C LYS A 160 17.55 16.33 -0.85
N VAL A 161 17.98 15.13 -1.20
CA VAL A 161 18.13 14.69 -2.61
C VAL A 161 16.77 14.67 -3.31
N LYS A 162 15.74 14.15 -2.64
CA LYS A 162 14.37 14.17 -3.18
C LYS A 162 13.87 15.61 -3.40
N LYS A 163 14.13 16.52 -2.45
CA LYS A 163 13.74 17.93 -2.56
C LYS A 163 14.43 18.61 -3.75
N GLU A 164 15.73 18.44 -3.89
CA GLU A 164 16.50 19.03 -5.00
C GLU A 164 16.05 18.50 -6.37
N PHE A 165 15.78 17.20 -6.50
CA PHE A 165 15.19 16.65 -7.73
C PHE A 165 13.79 17.21 -8.01
N SER A 166 12.99 17.41 -6.97
CA SER A 166 11.65 18.02 -7.12
C SER A 166 11.75 19.47 -7.59
N GLU A 167 12.70 20.25 -7.07
CA GLU A 167 12.95 21.63 -7.49
C GLU A 167 13.41 21.71 -8.95
N GLN A 168 14.40 20.89 -9.32
CA GLN A 168 14.89 20.82 -10.72
C GLN A 168 13.78 20.39 -11.69
N LEU A 169 12.94 19.43 -11.27
CA LEU A 169 11.83 18.98 -12.10
C LEU A 169 10.79 20.08 -12.28
N ARG A 170 10.49 20.85 -11.22
CA ARG A 170 9.54 21.98 -11.27
C ARG A 170 9.94 23.02 -12.33
N GLU A 171 11.23 23.27 -12.52
CA GLU A 171 11.73 24.23 -13.52
C GLU A 171 11.47 23.81 -14.98
N ILE A 172 11.20 22.53 -15.23
CA ILE A 172 10.96 21.99 -16.57
C ILE A 172 9.54 21.47 -16.77
N TYR A 173 8.66 21.62 -15.76
CA TYR A 173 7.30 21.11 -15.84
C TYR A 173 6.51 21.86 -16.92
N PRO A 174 5.92 21.17 -17.90
CA PRO A 174 5.13 21.85 -18.92
C PRO A 174 3.82 22.35 -18.31
N THR A 175 3.43 23.58 -18.65
CA THR A 175 2.19 24.20 -18.13
C THR A 175 0.94 23.55 -18.70
N ASP A 176 0.96 23.16 -19.97
CA ASP A 176 -0.27 22.76 -20.69
C ASP A 176 -0.51 21.24 -20.63
N CYS A 177 0.48 20.47 -20.17
CA CYS A 177 0.42 19.00 -20.10
C CYS A 177 1.12 18.44 -18.85
N ALA A 178 1.05 19.18 -17.73
CA ALA A 178 1.66 18.78 -16.46
C ALA A 178 1.23 17.37 -16.01
N GLY A 179 -0.06 17.05 -16.12
CA GLY A 179 -0.61 15.74 -15.77
C GLY A 179 -0.01 14.61 -16.61
N ASP A 180 0.06 14.78 -17.94
CA ASP A 180 0.66 13.79 -18.83
C ASP A 180 2.15 13.61 -18.53
N PHE A 181 2.88 14.70 -18.31
CA PHE A 181 4.31 14.64 -17.97
C PHE A 181 4.56 13.90 -16.65
N THR A 182 3.73 14.17 -15.65
CA THR A 182 3.73 13.47 -14.36
C THR A 182 3.58 11.97 -14.55
N GLN A 183 2.53 11.57 -15.27
CA GLN A 183 2.22 10.16 -15.48
C GLN A 183 3.25 9.49 -16.38
N ALA A 184 3.81 10.19 -17.36
CA ALA A 184 4.83 9.67 -18.25
C ALA A 184 6.13 9.32 -17.51
N LEU A 185 6.57 10.14 -16.55
CA LEU A 185 7.73 9.84 -15.71
C LEU A 185 7.49 8.58 -14.86
N MET A 186 6.31 8.47 -14.24
CA MET A 186 5.93 7.29 -13.46
C MET A 186 5.85 6.04 -14.33
N GLU A 187 5.23 6.14 -15.51
CA GLU A 187 5.05 5.05 -16.46
C GLU A 187 6.38 4.56 -17.01
N LEU A 188 7.28 5.47 -17.37
CA LEU A 188 8.62 5.13 -17.84
C LEU A 188 9.38 4.34 -16.77
N GLY A 189 9.37 4.83 -15.53
CA GLY A 189 9.98 4.10 -14.42
C GLY A 189 9.33 2.74 -14.17
N ALA A 190 8.01 2.63 -14.32
CA ALA A 190 7.30 1.39 -14.08
C ALA A 190 7.53 0.31 -15.16
N MET A 191 7.64 0.71 -16.44
CA MET A 191 7.58 -0.22 -17.58
C MET A 191 8.90 -0.40 -18.32
N VAL A 192 9.76 0.62 -18.36
CA VAL A 192 10.98 0.63 -19.19
C VAL A 192 12.22 0.74 -18.32
N CYS A 193 12.30 1.79 -17.51
CA CYS A 193 13.39 2.04 -16.58
C CYS A 193 13.13 1.30 -15.26
N VAL A 194 13.00 -0.03 -15.33
CA VAL A 194 12.57 -0.89 -14.23
C VAL A 194 13.63 -0.98 -13.09
N PRO A 195 13.20 -1.26 -11.85
CA PRO A 195 14.11 -1.56 -10.74
C PRO A 195 14.52 -3.04 -10.74
N ASN A 196 15.62 -3.38 -10.05
CA ASN A 196 16.04 -4.77 -9.78
C ASN A 196 16.17 -5.66 -11.03
N GLY A 197 16.70 -5.10 -12.13
CA GLY A 197 16.89 -5.79 -13.39
C GLY A 197 17.49 -4.86 -14.44
N VAL A 198 17.76 -5.40 -15.62
CA VAL A 198 18.26 -4.64 -16.77
C VAL A 198 17.12 -3.76 -17.30
N PRO A 199 17.24 -2.43 -17.29
CA PRO A 199 16.25 -1.55 -17.90
C PRO A 199 16.20 -1.75 -19.42
N LEU A 200 15.04 -1.52 -20.02
CA LEU A 200 14.81 -1.65 -21.47
C LEU A 200 15.32 -0.40 -22.22
N CYS A 201 16.61 -0.09 -22.08
CA CYS A 201 17.20 1.17 -22.58
C CYS A 201 17.04 1.37 -24.08
N GLU A 202 17.10 0.29 -24.88
CA GLU A 202 16.88 0.34 -26.34
C GLU A 202 15.47 0.83 -26.71
N GLN A 203 14.49 0.63 -25.82
CA GLN A 203 13.11 1.07 -26.00
C GLN A 203 12.81 2.39 -25.27
N CYS A 204 13.81 2.96 -24.59
CA CYS A 204 13.63 4.14 -23.76
C CYS A 204 13.64 5.42 -24.62
N PRO A 205 12.61 6.28 -24.52
CA PRO A 205 12.59 7.55 -25.25
C PRO A 205 13.70 8.52 -24.82
N LEU A 206 14.33 8.26 -23.66
CA LEU A 206 15.36 9.10 -23.08
C LEU A 206 16.78 8.56 -23.32
N SER A 207 16.95 7.47 -24.07
CA SER A 207 18.25 6.82 -24.26
C SER A 207 19.32 7.78 -24.79
N HIS A 208 18.95 8.62 -25.76
CA HIS A 208 19.82 9.62 -26.38
C HIS A 208 20.39 10.67 -25.41
N CYS A 209 19.72 10.94 -24.29
CA CYS A 209 20.13 11.96 -23.31
C CYS A 209 20.38 11.39 -21.90
N CYS A 210 20.38 10.07 -21.72
CA CYS A 210 20.54 9.41 -20.43
C CYS A 210 22.01 9.12 -20.15
N GLN A 211 22.66 9.87 -19.25
CA GLN A 211 24.09 9.71 -18.95
C GLN A 211 24.43 8.28 -18.51
N ALA A 212 23.64 7.69 -17.61
CA ALA A 212 23.95 6.35 -17.13
C ALA A 212 23.80 5.27 -18.22
N PHE A 213 23.08 5.55 -19.32
CA PHE A 213 23.02 4.62 -20.46
C PHE A 213 24.25 4.78 -21.33
N LEU A 214 24.63 6.02 -21.64
CA LEU A 214 25.85 6.35 -22.38
C LEU A 214 27.12 5.81 -21.68
N HIS A 215 27.16 5.85 -20.35
CA HIS A 215 28.27 5.35 -19.54
C HIS A 215 28.06 3.92 -19.00
N GLN A 216 26.94 3.28 -19.34
CA GLN A 216 26.60 1.91 -18.92
C GLN A 216 26.53 1.68 -17.39
N THR A 217 26.26 2.71 -16.60
CA THR A 217 26.15 2.67 -15.13
C THR A 217 24.72 2.47 -14.60
N MET A 218 23.75 2.18 -15.49
CA MET A 218 22.33 2.02 -15.17
C MET A 218 22.02 1.05 -14.02
N LEU A 219 22.79 -0.04 -13.92
CA LEU A 219 22.60 -1.10 -12.92
C LEU A 219 23.08 -0.71 -11.52
N GLU A 220 23.96 0.29 -11.44
CA GLU A 220 24.47 0.84 -10.17
C GLU A 220 23.52 1.89 -9.57
N LEU A 221 22.52 2.32 -10.36
CA LEU A 221 21.63 3.43 -10.01
C LEU A 221 20.16 2.98 -9.91
N PRO A 222 19.40 3.54 -8.95
CA PRO A 222 19.78 4.60 -8.03
C PRO A 222 20.48 4.05 -6.78
N VAL A 223 21.37 4.85 -6.18
CA VAL A 223 21.98 4.54 -4.89
C VAL A 223 20.93 4.63 -3.79
N LYS A 224 20.88 3.60 -2.93
CA LYS A 224 20.00 3.53 -1.75
C LYS A 224 20.83 3.10 -0.56
N ALA A 225 20.74 3.82 0.56
CA ALA A 225 21.33 3.35 1.81
C ALA A 225 20.78 1.98 2.22
N GLU A 226 21.62 1.17 2.87
CA GLU A 226 21.21 -0.13 3.40
C GLU A 226 20.07 0.00 4.41
N LYS A 227 19.10 -0.91 4.30
CA LYS A 227 17.99 -0.96 5.25
C LYS A 227 18.46 -1.61 6.55
N LYS A 228 18.07 -1.02 7.68
CA LYS A 228 18.22 -1.66 8.99
C LYS A 228 17.59 -3.06 8.99
N PRO A 229 18.18 -4.05 9.68
CA PRO A 229 17.60 -5.38 9.80
C PRO A 229 16.21 -5.31 10.44
N ARG A 230 15.31 -6.19 10.01
CA ARG A 230 13.95 -6.27 10.56
C ARG A 230 13.99 -6.82 11.99
N LYS A 231 13.09 -6.34 12.83
CA LYS A 231 12.90 -6.91 14.17
C LYS A 231 12.15 -8.23 14.05
N LEU A 232 12.74 -9.32 14.55
CA LEU A 232 12.07 -10.61 14.60
C LEU A 232 11.09 -10.65 15.79
N LYS A 233 9.88 -11.14 15.55
CA LYS A 233 8.88 -11.42 16.60
C LYS A 233 8.33 -12.84 16.42
N GLU A 234 8.35 -13.60 17.50
CA GLU A 234 7.72 -14.92 17.55
C GLU A 234 6.31 -14.81 18.12
N LYS A 235 5.37 -15.56 17.53
CA LYS A 235 3.98 -15.61 17.99
C LYS A 235 3.43 -17.03 17.87
N THR A 236 2.51 -17.39 18.73
CA THR A 236 1.70 -18.60 18.62
C THR A 236 0.28 -18.21 18.29
N VAL A 237 -0.25 -18.70 17.17
CA VAL A 237 -1.61 -18.40 16.68
C VAL A 237 -2.54 -19.57 16.96
N PHE A 238 -3.74 -19.30 17.48
CA PHE A 238 -4.73 -20.32 17.75
C PHE A 238 -5.90 -20.23 16.76
N VAL A 239 -6.08 -21.27 15.97
CA VAL A 239 -7.29 -21.50 15.20
C VAL A 239 -8.25 -22.23 16.13
N ALA A 240 -9.09 -21.50 16.85
CA ALA A 240 -9.99 -22.07 17.86
C ALA A 240 -11.43 -22.19 17.34
N LEU A 241 -12.02 -23.37 17.55
CA LEU A 241 -13.38 -23.72 17.17
C LEU A 241 -14.20 -24.08 18.41
N ASP A 242 -15.43 -23.59 18.49
CA ASP A 242 -16.41 -24.00 19.50
C ASP A 242 -17.18 -25.26 19.04
N PRO A 243 -18.12 -25.81 19.84
CA PRO A 243 -18.90 -26.98 19.46
C PRO A 243 -19.77 -26.79 18.20
N GLN A 244 -20.09 -25.55 17.83
CA GLN A 244 -20.83 -25.21 16.62
C GLN A 244 -19.90 -24.92 15.43
N ASN A 245 -18.59 -25.20 15.56
CA ASN A 245 -17.55 -24.86 14.58
C ASN A 245 -17.45 -23.37 14.24
N ARG A 246 -17.93 -22.49 15.13
CA ARG A 246 -17.64 -21.06 15.02
C ARG A 246 -16.19 -20.80 15.40
N ILE A 247 -15.61 -19.79 14.78
CA ILE A 247 -14.20 -19.45 14.80
C ILE A 247 -14.00 -18.30 15.78
N ALA A 248 -13.08 -18.44 16.73
CA ALA A 248 -12.72 -17.35 17.62
C ALA A 248 -11.89 -16.29 16.87
N VAL A 249 -12.31 -15.04 16.97
CA VAL A 249 -11.56 -13.87 16.51
C VAL A 249 -11.60 -12.74 17.55
N GLN A 250 -10.61 -11.87 17.51
CA GLN A 250 -10.55 -10.67 18.34
C GLN A 250 -10.15 -9.45 17.50
N LYS A 251 -10.64 -8.28 17.89
CA LYS A 251 -10.26 -7.01 17.27
C LYS A 251 -8.95 -6.51 17.87
N ARG A 252 -7.98 -6.16 17.04
CA ARG A 252 -6.72 -5.56 17.48
C ARG A 252 -6.96 -4.15 18.02
N PRO A 253 -6.13 -3.64 18.95
CA PRO A 253 -6.20 -2.26 19.41
C PRO A 253 -6.17 -1.24 18.26
N ASP A 254 -6.71 -0.05 18.49
CA ASP A 254 -6.80 1.02 17.48
C ASP A 254 -5.46 1.70 17.14
N THR A 255 -4.38 1.27 17.79
CA THR A 255 -3.03 1.76 17.55
C THR A 255 -2.04 0.62 17.33
N GLY A 256 -0.92 0.94 16.66
CA GLY A 256 0.15 -0.02 16.38
C GLY A 256 -0.04 -0.83 15.10
N LEU A 257 0.69 -1.95 15.01
CA LEU A 257 0.73 -2.79 13.81
C LEU A 257 -0.63 -3.47 13.58
N LEU A 258 -1.17 -3.32 12.36
CA LEU A 258 -2.46 -3.87 11.95
C LEU A 258 -3.62 -3.39 12.83
N ALA A 259 -3.56 -2.14 13.31
CA ALA A 259 -4.54 -1.54 14.20
C ALA A 259 -5.99 -1.71 13.69
N GLY A 260 -6.91 -2.04 14.60
CA GLY A 260 -8.35 -2.19 14.37
C GLY A 260 -8.77 -3.31 13.41
N LEU A 261 -7.83 -4.14 12.93
CA LEU A 261 -8.16 -5.34 12.14
C LEU A 261 -8.52 -6.50 13.05
N TRP A 262 -9.19 -7.50 12.49
CA TRP A 262 -9.49 -8.74 13.18
C TRP A 262 -8.33 -9.72 13.08
N GLU A 263 -8.15 -10.53 14.12
CA GLU A 263 -7.14 -11.59 14.14
C GLU A 263 -7.60 -12.81 14.93
N PHE A 264 -6.92 -13.92 14.69
CA PHE A 264 -7.03 -15.09 15.55
C PHE A 264 -6.43 -14.81 16.93
N PRO A 265 -6.96 -15.41 18.01
CA PRO A 265 -6.32 -15.41 19.31
C PRO A 265 -4.85 -15.82 19.18
N ASN A 266 -3.96 -15.10 19.86
CA ASN A 266 -2.53 -15.35 19.77
C ASN A 266 -1.79 -14.94 21.05
N ALA A 267 -0.62 -15.56 21.24
CA ALA A 267 0.30 -15.26 22.33
C ALA A 267 1.70 -14.92 21.79
N GLU A 268 2.50 -14.20 22.57
CA GLU A 268 3.91 -13.95 22.23
C GLU A 268 4.75 -15.23 22.43
N GLY A 269 5.78 -15.39 21.60
CA GLY A 269 6.68 -16.54 21.64
C GLY A 269 6.15 -17.79 20.91
N ALA A 270 7.00 -18.81 20.83
CA ALA A 270 6.69 -20.12 20.27
C ALA A 270 6.30 -21.10 21.38
N LEU A 271 5.03 -21.11 21.77
CA LEU A 271 4.53 -21.92 22.87
C LEU A 271 4.58 -23.42 22.55
N THR A 272 4.89 -24.22 23.57
CA THR A 272 4.70 -25.68 23.53
C THR A 272 3.21 -26.03 23.58
N ARG A 273 2.87 -27.31 23.38
CA ARG A 273 1.48 -27.77 23.43
C ARG A 273 0.90 -27.61 24.84
N GLU A 274 1.72 -27.80 25.86
CA GLU A 274 1.36 -27.67 27.27
C GLU A 274 1.10 -26.21 27.63
N GLN A 275 1.97 -25.30 27.19
CA GLN A 275 1.77 -23.85 27.36
C GLN A 275 0.55 -23.34 26.58
N ALA A 276 0.29 -23.90 25.40
CA ALA A 276 -0.94 -23.63 24.65
C ALA A 276 -2.18 -24.10 25.41
N ALA A 277 -2.16 -25.28 26.05
CA ALA A 277 -3.26 -25.72 26.90
C ALA A 277 -3.47 -24.79 28.10
N GLU A 278 -2.38 -24.35 28.72
CA GLU A 278 -2.41 -23.44 29.87
C GLU A 278 -2.97 -22.06 29.50
N TYR A 279 -2.65 -21.54 28.32
CA TYR A 279 -3.24 -20.32 27.79
C TYR A 279 -4.77 -20.37 27.82
N TRP A 280 -5.37 -21.47 27.33
CA TRP A 280 -6.83 -21.63 27.32
C TRP A 280 -7.41 -21.87 28.71
N LYS A 281 -6.72 -22.63 29.56
CA LYS A 281 -7.14 -22.82 30.97
C LYS A 281 -7.21 -21.50 31.73
N ASN A 282 -6.26 -20.61 31.51
CA ASN A 282 -6.26 -19.26 32.10
C ASN A 282 -7.44 -18.39 31.62
N LEU A 283 -8.04 -18.75 30.48
CA LEU A 283 -9.28 -18.14 29.97
C LEU A 283 -10.54 -18.88 30.46
N GLY A 284 -10.40 -19.81 31.41
CA GLY A 284 -11.52 -20.54 32.01
C GLY A 284 -12.02 -21.73 31.19
N VAL A 285 -11.27 -22.21 30.19
CA VAL A 285 -11.68 -23.34 29.35
C VAL A 285 -10.58 -24.38 29.17
N CYS A 286 -10.90 -25.65 29.40
CA CYS A 286 -10.02 -26.77 29.06
C CYS A 286 -10.27 -27.18 27.60
N PRO A 287 -9.27 -27.10 26.71
CA PRO A 287 -9.45 -27.53 25.33
C PRO A 287 -9.71 -29.04 25.23
N GLY A 288 -10.67 -29.43 24.38
CA GLY A 288 -10.94 -30.85 24.08
C GLY A 288 -9.86 -31.46 23.18
N SER A 289 -9.30 -30.68 22.26
CA SER A 289 -8.14 -31.10 21.46
C SER A 289 -7.24 -29.92 21.10
N ILE A 290 -5.94 -30.17 21.04
CA ILE A 290 -4.92 -29.22 20.58
C ILE A 290 -4.01 -29.95 19.59
N GLN A 291 -4.04 -29.54 18.33
CA GLN A 291 -3.24 -30.10 17.24
C GLN A 291 -2.28 -29.03 16.69
N LYS A 292 -1.00 -29.37 16.59
CA LYS A 292 0.02 -28.45 16.07
C LYS A 292 -0.18 -28.22 14.57
N LEU A 293 -0.15 -26.96 14.15
CA LEU A 293 -0.21 -26.53 12.76
C LEU A 293 1.18 -26.26 12.21
N ARG A 294 1.27 -26.20 10.87
CA ARG A 294 2.49 -25.82 10.18
C ARG A 294 2.86 -24.38 10.54
N ALA A 295 4.14 -24.16 10.84
CA ALA A 295 4.66 -22.82 11.08
C ALA A 295 4.51 -21.93 9.83
N ALA A 296 4.21 -20.65 10.06
CA ALA A 296 4.06 -19.64 9.04
C ALA A 296 5.04 -18.49 9.31
N LYS A 297 5.45 -17.81 8.25
CA LYS A 297 6.22 -16.56 8.36
C LYS A 297 5.50 -15.45 7.61
N HIS A 298 5.54 -14.24 8.16
CA HIS A 298 5.03 -13.06 7.48
C HIS A 298 6.00 -11.89 7.63
N ILE A 299 6.28 -11.20 6.54
CA ILE A 299 7.29 -10.14 6.47
C ILE A 299 6.58 -8.80 6.28
N PHE A 300 6.78 -7.90 7.24
CA PHE A 300 6.45 -6.48 7.13
C PHE A 300 7.72 -5.68 6.76
N THR A 301 7.56 -4.37 6.54
CA THR A 301 8.70 -3.48 6.23
C THR A 301 9.75 -3.46 7.35
N HIS A 302 9.32 -3.45 8.61
CA HIS A 302 10.21 -3.26 9.78
C HIS A 302 10.22 -4.44 10.76
N VAL A 303 9.31 -5.40 10.58
CA VAL A 303 9.10 -6.53 11.49
C VAL A 303 8.94 -7.81 10.68
N GLU A 304 9.46 -8.92 11.19
CA GLU A 304 9.19 -10.26 10.68
C GLU A 304 8.45 -11.06 11.77
N TRP A 305 7.31 -11.64 11.43
CA TRP A 305 6.59 -12.57 12.29
C TRP A 305 6.98 -14.00 11.92
N LYS A 306 7.50 -14.73 12.91
CA LYS A 306 7.57 -16.20 12.89
C LYS A 306 6.43 -16.72 13.74
N MET A 307 5.51 -17.43 13.11
CA MET A 307 4.29 -17.90 13.74
C MET A 307 4.29 -19.42 13.83
N SER A 308 4.20 -19.96 15.03
CA SER A 308 3.66 -21.29 15.26
C SER A 308 2.13 -21.20 15.32
N GLY A 309 1.44 -22.33 15.24
CA GLY A 309 0.02 -22.32 15.54
C GLY A 309 -0.55 -23.66 15.96
N TYR A 310 -1.76 -23.61 16.50
CA TYR A 310 -2.51 -24.77 16.94
C TYR A 310 -3.96 -24.67 16.47
N LEU A 311 -4.51 -25.79 16.00
CA LEU A 311 -5.95 -25.99 15.88
C LEU A 311 -6.45 -26.45 17.26
N VAL A 312 -7.42 -25.72 17.79
CA VAL A 312 -7.94 -25.92 19.14
C VAL A 312 -9.45 -26.13 19.04
N ARG A 313 -9.95 -27.22 19.61
CA ARG A 313 -11.40 -27.44 19.76
C ARG A 313 -11.76 -27.24 21.21
N LEU A 314 -12.65 -26.27 21.47
CA LEU A 314 -13.11 -25.92 22.80
C LEU A 314 -14.48 -26.55 23.05
N PRO A 315 -14.75 -27.00 24.29
CA PRO A 315 -16.06 -27.52 24.67
C PRO A 315 -17.12 -26.40 24.78
N GLN A 316 -16.71 -25.13 24.84
CA GLN A 316 -17.59 -23.97 24.91
C GLN A 316 -16.88 -22.73 24.35
N SER A 317 -17.68 -21.74 23.94
CA SER A 317 -17.21 -20.40 23.58
C SER A 317 -16.65 -19.67 24.79
N VAL A 318 -15.71 -18.76 24.56
CA VAL A 318 -15.12 -17.87 25.58
C VAL A 318 -15.53 -16.43 25.25
N ASP A 319 -16.10 -15.72 26.23
CA ASP A 319 -16.69 -14.38 26.06
C ASP A 319 -15.69 -13.30 25.61
N GLN A 320 -14.40 -13.50 25.87
CA GLN A 320 -13.35 -12.58 25.41
C GLN A 320 -13.27 -12.49 23.87
N PHE A 321 -13.72 -13.51 23.16
CA PHE A 321 -13.63 -13.59 21.70
C PHE A 321 -14.99 -13.44 21.04
N VAL A 322 -14.97 -12.92 19.82
CA VAL A 322 -16.13 -12.97 18.93
C VAL A 322 -16.10 -14.28 18.17
N TRP A 323 -17.22 -14.99 18.17
CA TRP A 323 -17.35 -16.32 17.57
C TRP A 323 -18.14 -16.21 16.27
N VAL A 324 -17.47 -16.46 15.15
CA VAL A 324 -18.01 -16.19 13.81
C VAL A 324 -18.04 -17.45 12.97
N THR A 325 -19.02 -17.56 12.08
CA THR A 325 -19.03 -18.58 11.02
C THR A 325 -17.93 -18.32 9.99
N LYS A 326 -17.65 -19.32 9.14
CA LYS A 326 -16.69 -19.17 8.04
C LYS A 326 -17.15 -18.11 7.04
N GLU A 327 -18.45 -18.05 6.79
CA GLU A 327 -19.11 -17.11 5.89
C GLU A 327 -19.00 -15.68 6.43
N GLU A 328 -19.30 -15.49 7.72
CA GLU A 328 -19.13 -14.21 8.40
C GLU A 328 -17.66 -13.76 8.38
N LEU A 329 -16.73 -14.64 8.74
CA LEU A 329 -15.30 -14.34 8.73
C LEU A 329 -14.84 -13.81 7.37
N HIS A 330 -15.23 -14.48 6.28
CA HIS A 330 -14.88 -14.06 4.93
C HIS A 330 -15.65 -12.84 4.44
N GLY A 331 -16.87 -12.57 4.94
CA GLY A 331 -17.73 -11.50 4.47
C GLY A 331 -17.61 -10.18 5.22
N GLN A 332 -17.42 -10.23 6.54
CA GLN A 332 -17.60 -9.09 7.45
C GLN A 332 -16.31 -8.71 8.19
N TYR A 333 -15.48 -9.70 8.52
CA TYR A 333 -14.32 -9.49 9.38
C TYR A 333 -13.03 -9.33 8.56
N ALA A 334 -12.43 -8.14 8.61
CA ALA A 334 -11.19 -7.87 7.87
C ALA A 334 -9.97 -8.54 8.54
N VAL A 335 -9.53 -9.68 8.02
CA VAL A 335 -8.38 -10.44 8.54
C VAL A 335 -7.16 -10.22 7.64
N PRO A 336 -6.02 -9.77 8.18
CA PRO A 336 -4.86 -9.45 7.36
C PRO A 336 -4.22 -10.70 6.75
N ASN A 337 -3.64 -10.54 5.56
CA ASN A 337 -2.84 -11.56 4.87
C ASN A 337 -1.70 -12.16 5.70
N ALA A 338 -1.33 -11.52 6.83
CA ALA A 338 -0.46 -12.11 7.84
C ALA A 338 -0.93 -13.48 8.30
N TYR A 339 -2.24 -13.70 8.39
CA TYR A 339 -2.84 -14.96 8.84
C TYR A 339 -3.28 -15.88 7.69
N LYS A 340 -2.87 -15.62 6.43
CA LYS A 340 -3.27 -16.40 5.25
C LYS A 340 -3.03 -17.90 5.38
N ALA A 341 -1.94 -18.31 6.05
CA ALA A 341 -1.65 -19.73 6.28
C ALA A 341 -2.71 -20.40 7.17
N PHE A 342 -3.22 -19.69 8.17
CA PHE A 342 -4.22 -20.20 9.11
C PHE A 342 -5.64 -20.15 8.53
N LEU A 343 -5.94 -19.14 7.69
CA LEU A 343 -7.17 -19.11 6.90
C LEU A 343 -7.30 -20.32 5.95
N LYS A 344 -6.19 -20.79 5.37
CA LYS A 344 -6.20 -22.03 4.57
C LYS A 344 -6.54 -23.27 5.39
N VAL A 345 -6.00 -23.39 6.60
CA VAL A 345 -6.33 -24.50 7.51
C VAL A 345 -7.82 -24.52 7.82
N LEU A 346 -8.44 -23.35 8.05
CA LEU A 346 -9.89 -23.28 8.28
C LEU A 346 -10.70 -23.82 7.10
N ALA A 347 -10.31 -23.49 5.87
CA ALA A 347 -10.94 -24.01 4.66
C ALA A 347 -10.70 -25.52 4.44
N GLU A 348 -9.70 -26.11 5.08
CA GLU A 348 -9.48 -27.57 5.05
C GLU A 348 -10.31 -28.27 6.14
N VAL A 349 -10.47 -27.64 7.30
CA VAL A 349 -11.13 -28.23 8.47
C VAL A 349 -12.66 -28.09 8.43
N LEU A 350 -13.18 -27.03 7.81
CA LEU A 350 -14.60 -26.68 7.83
C LEU A 350 -15.34 -27.00 6.51
N GLY A 351 -14.68 -27.65 5.55
CA GLY A 351 -15.14 -27.67 4.15
C GLY A 351 -15.04 -26.27 3.57
#